data_AF-Q1K2W0-F1
#
_entry.id   AF-Q1K2W0-F1
#
_cell.length_a   1.000
_cell.length_b   1.000
_cell.length_c   1.000
_cell.angle_alpha   90.00
_cell.angle_beta   90.00
_cell.angle_gamma   90.00
#
_symmetry.space_group_name_H-M   'P 1'
#
loop_
_entity.id
_entity.type
_entity.pdbx_description
1 polymer ?
#
loop_
_entity_poly.entity_id
_entity_poly.type
_entity_poly.pdbx_seq_one_letter_code
_entity_poly.pdbx_strand_id
1 'polypeptide(L)'
;MATIHDFLKVMVDSGASDLHVTTGAPPQIRIDGGIKPLNHPVLMPADTKKLCYSILTDAQKRKLEEENELDLSFGVKGLARFRGNVYIQRGAVAGAFRRIPYICLFVQKSLYFLGLGT
;
A
#
# COMPACT_ATOMS: atom_id res chain seq x y z
N MET A 1 17.00 -1.93 9.27
CA MET A 1 16.08 -2.54 8.29
C MET A 1 14.77 -1.78 8.34
N ALA A 2 14.32 -1.21 7.23
CA ALA A 2 13.00 -0.56 7.19
C ALA A 2 11.89 -1.61 7.32
N THR A 3 10.85 -1.29 8.07
CA THR A 3 9.65 -2.11 8.21
C THR A 3 8.58 -1.68 7.21
N ILE A 4 7.57 -2.52 7.00
CA ILE A 4 6.43 -2.13 6.17
C ILE A 4 5.67 -0.92 6.74
N HIS A 5 5.66 -0.77 8.07
CA HIS A 5 5.06 0.40 8.73
C HIS A 5 5.78 1.69 8.35
N ASP A 6 7.11 1.66 8.19
CA ASP A 6 7.89 2.83 7.76
C ASP A 6 7.52 3.24 6.33
N PHE A 7 7.36 2.26 5.42
CA PHE A 7 6.93 2.55 4.04
C PHE A 7 5.49 3.07 3.97
N LEU A 8 4.58 2.52 4.79
CA LEU A 8 3.21 3.03 4.89
C LEU A 8 3.17 4.45 5.46
N LYS A 9 4.07 4.78 6.39
CA LYS A 9 4.22 6.15 6.90
C LYS A 9 4.69 7.10 5.80
N VAL A 10 5.77 6.74 5.10
CA VAL A 10 6.28 7.53 3.96
C VAL A 10 5.20 7.73 2.90
N MET A 11 4.42 6.69 2.59
CA MET A 11 3.29 6.75 1.68
C MET A 11 2.23 7.77 2.13
N VAL A 12 1.87 7.81 3.41
CA VAL A 12 0.90 8.78 3.94
C VAL A 12 1.48 10.19 3.92
N ASP A 13 2.72 10.36 4.39
CA ASP A 13 3.41 11.65 4.48
C ASP A 13 3.63 12.27 3.09
N SER A 14 3.85 11.44 2.05
CA SER A 14 4.00 11.88 0.67
C SER A 14 2.68 12.07 -0.08
N GLY A 15 1.52 11.86 0.57
CA GLY A 15 0.21 11.94 -0.07
C GLY A 15 -0.08 10.84 -1.10
N ALA A 16 0.66 9.73 -1.07
CA ALA A 16 0.49 8.64 -2.03
C ALA A 16 -0.85 7.89 -1.84
N SER A 17 -1.35 7.33 -2.95
CA SER A 17 -2.58 6.53 -2.99
C SER A 17 -2.32 5.04 -2.80
N ASP A 18 -1.23 4.53 -3.39
CA ASP A 18 -0.88 3.11 -3.39
C ASP A 18 0.62 2.91 -3.10
N LEU A 19 0.96 1.87 -2.34
CA LEU A 19 2.31 1.37 -2.11
C LEU A 19 2.41 -0.02 -2.75
N HIS A 20 3.44 -0.24 -3.56
CA HIS A 20 3.72 -1.50 -4.24
C HIS A 20 5.05 -2.05 -3.73
N VAL A 21 5.03 -3.31 -3.33
CA VAL A 21 6.16 -4.07 -2.85
C VAL A 21 6.29 -5.28 -3.77
N THR A 22 7.34 -5.32 -4.58
CA THR A 22 7.58 -6.43 -5.50
C THR A 22 9.07 -6.75 -5.55
N THR A 23 9.37 -7.99 -5.91
CA THR A 23 10.75 -8.46 -6.00
C THR A 23 11.42 -7.90 -7.25
N GLY A 24 12.70 -7.54 -7.16
CA GLY A 24 13.47 -7.02 -8.29
C GLY A 24 13.25 -5.53 -8.56
N ALA A 25 12.48 -4.85 -7.71
CA ALA A 25 12.35 -3.39 -7.70
C ALA A 25 12.48 -2.85 -6.26
N PRO A 26 12.86 -1.58 -6.08
CA PRO A 26 12.65 -0.90 -4.81
C PRO A 26 11.14 -0.77 -4.52
N PRO A 27 10.72 -0.57 -3.25
CA PRO A 27 9.34 -0.23 -2.94
C PRO A 27 8.91 1.01 -3.73
N GLN A 28 7.73 0.98 -4.32
CA GLN A 28 7.22 2.06 -5.17
C GLN A 28 5.93 2.63 -4.61
N ILE A 29 5.77 3.94 -4.67
CA ILE A 29 4.54 4.63 -4.27
C ILE A 29 3.90 5.30 -5.48
N ARG A 30 2.57 5.36 -5.49
CA ARG A 30 1.81 6.09 -6.49
C ARG A 30 1.37 7.44 -5.94
N ILE A 31 1.82 8.52 -6.56
CA ILE A 31 1.42 9.90 -6.22
C ILE A 31 0.80 10.51 -7.48
N ASP A 32 -0.44 11.01 -7.37
CA ASP A 32 -1.17 11.66 -8.47
C ASP A 32 -1.19 10.86 -9.78
N GLY A 33 -1.32 9.53 -9.67
CA GLY A 33 -1.32 8.61 -10.80
C GLY A 33 0.07 8.13 -11.25
N GLY A 34 1.13 8.88 -10.94
CA GLY A 34 2.53 8.54 -11.27
C GLY A 34 3.17 7.59 -10.26
N ILE A 35 3.90 6.58 -10.75
CA ILE A 35 4.65 5.64 -9.90
C ILE A 35 6.05 6.21 -9.66
N LYS A 36 6.45 6.34 -8.39
CA LYS A 36 7.77 6.80 -7.97
C LYS A 36 8.44 5.75 -7.07
N PRO A 37 9.68 5.34 -7.36
CA PRO A 37 10.44 4.46 -6.47
C PRO A 37 10.87 5.22 -5.21
N LEU A 38 10.84 4.56 -4.06
CA LEU A 38 11.43 5.07 -2.84
C LEU A 38 12.95 4.89 -2.87
N ASN A 39 13.66 5.74 -2.11
CA ASN A 39 15.10 5.62 -1.93
C ASN A 39 15.43 4.44 -1.00
N HIS A 40 15.38 3.24 -1.54
CA HIS A 40 15.66 1.98 -0.85
C HIS A 40 16.31 1.02 -1.85
N PRO A 41 17.20 0.12 -1.40
CA PRO A 41 17.73 -0.93 -2.27
C PRO A 41 16.61 -1.80 -2.86
N VAL A 42 16.95 -2.43 -3.99
CA VAL A 42 16.08 -3.40 -4.67
C VAL A 42 15.70 -4.52 -3.70
N LEU A 43 14.41 -4.84 -3.62
CA LEU A 43 13.91 -5.88 -2.73
C LEU A 43 14.17 -7.27 -3.32
N MET A 44 14.75 -8.14 -2.51
CA MET A 44 14.92 -9.56 -2.82
C MET A 44 13.70 -10.37 -2.35
N PRO A 45 13.51 -11.62 -2.84
CA PRO A 45 12.36 -12.45 -2.43
C PRO A 45 12.23 -12.63 -0.91
N ALA A 46 13.37 -12.68 -0.20
CA ALA A 46 13.40 -12.78 1.25
C ALA A 46 12.91 -11.48 1.92
N ASP A 47 13.20 -10.33 1.34
CA ASP A 47 12.79 -9.02 1.86
C ASP A 47 11.29 -8.82 1.69
N THR A 48 10.76 -9.09 0.50
CA THR A 48 9.31 -8.94 0.24
C THR A 48 8.51 -9.90 1.11
N LYS A 49 8.95 -11.16 1.24
CA LYS A 49 8.33 -12.13 2.16
C LYS A 49 8.32 -11.62 3.59
N LYS A 50 9.46 -11.13 4.09
CA LYS A 50 9.57 -10.58 5.46
C LYS A 50 8.67 -9.35 5.67
N LEU A 51 8.62 -8.44 4.71
CA LEU A 51 7.79 -7.23 4.77
C LEU A 51 6.30 -7.59 4.78
N CYS A 52 5.84 -8.40 3.83
CA CYS A 52 4.44 -8.81 3.75
C CYS A 52 4.03 -9.67 4.95
N TYR A 53 4.85 -10.63 5.40
CA TYR A 53 4.49 -11.51 6.53
C TYR A 53 4.42 -10.75 7.87
N SER A 54 5.04 -9.58 7.98
CA SER A 54 5.04 -8.80 9.23
C SER A 54 3.68 -8.19 9.59
N ILE A 55 2.77 -8.06 8.61
CA ILE A 55 1.39 -7.57 8.83
C ILE A 55 0.34 -8.69 8.84
N LEU A 56 0.74 -9.93 8.55
CA LEU A 56 -0.16 -11.07 8.47
C LEU A 56 -0.22 -11.83 9.79
N THR A 57 -1.41 -12.25 10.18
CA THR A 57 -1.60 -13.26 11.24
C THR A 57 -1.22 -14.65 10.73
N ASP A 58 -0.99 -15.61 11.62
CA ASP A 58 -0.60 -16.96 11.20
C ASP A 58 -1.68 -17.67 10.37
N ALA A 59 -2.96 -17.41 10.68
CA ALA A 59 -4.07 -17.88 9.86
C ALA A 59 -4.06 -17.28 8.44
N GLN A 60 -3.71 -15.99 8.33
CA GLN A 60 -3.59 -15.28 7.05
C GLN A 60 -2.38 -15.77 6.24
N LYS A 61 -1.24 -16.03 6.89
CA LYS A 61 -0.05 -16.61 6.22
C LYS A 61 -0.38 -17.95 5.60
N ARG A 62 -1.06 -18.82 6.36
CA ARG A 62 -1.49 -20.13 5.87
C ARG A 62 -2.44 -19.99 4.66
N LYS A 63 -3.39 -19.08 4.74
CA LYS A 63 -4.31 -18.79 3.63
C LYS A 63 -3.57 -18.29 2.37
N LEU A 64 -2.59 -17.40 2.54
CA LEU A 64 -1.75 -16.93 1.42
C LEU A 64 -0.95 -18.08 0.80
N GLU A 65 -0.44 -19.02 1.60
CA GLU A 65 0.32 -20.17 1.11
C GLU A 65 -0.57 -21.20 0.39
N GLU A 66 -1.84 -21.33 0.79
CA GLU A 66 -2.83 -22.22 0.17
C GLU A 66 -3.44 -21.61 -1.11
N GLU A 67 -3.80 -20.33 -1.09
CA GLU A 67 -4.55 -19.65 -2.18
C GLU A 67 -3.64 -18.83 -3.12
N ASN A 68 -2.38 -18.60 -2.78
CA ASN A 68 -1.43 -17.70 -3.47
C ASN A 68 -1.83 -16.22 -3.53
N GLU A 69 -2.97 -15.84 -2.94
CA GLU A 69 -3.46 -14.48 -2.81
C GLU A 69 -4.17 -14.26 -1.48
N LEU A 70 -4.19 -13.02 -1.01
CA LEU A 70 -4.85 -12.62 0.21
C LEU A 70 -5.20 -11.13 0.20
N ASP A 71 -6.49 -10.83 0.19
CA ASP A 71 -7.02 -9.51 0.53
C ASP A 71 -7.12 -9.36 2.06
N LEU A 72 -6.55 -8.27 2.59
CA LEU A 72 -6.67 -7.89 3.99
C LEU A 72 -6.95 -6.40 4.15
N SER A 73 -7.49 -6.04 5.30
CA SER A 73 -7.69 -4.66 5.70
C SER A 73 -7.20 -4.46 7.12
N PHE A 74 -6.36 -3.46 7.34
CA PHE A 74 -5.80 -3.15 8.64
C PHE A 74 -5.72 -1.64 8.85
N GLY A 75 -5.85 -1.22 10.11
CA GLY A 75 -5.67 0.17 10.52
C GLY A 75 -4.34 0.34 11.22
N VAL A 76 -3.60 1.38 10.88
CA VAL A 76 -2.43 1.81 11.65
C VAL A 76 -2.83 3.04 12.47
N LYS A 77 -2.75 2.92 13.80
CA LYS A 77 -3.15 3.97 14.73
C LYS A 77 -2.35 5.25 14.46
N GLY A 78 -3.06 6.36 14.27
CA GLY A 78 -2.44 7.66 13.98
C GLY A 78 -1.99 7.88 12.52
N LEU A 79 -2.26 6.92 11.62
CA LEU A 79 -1.88 7.01 10.20
C LEU A 79 -3.12 6.98 9.30
N ALA A 80 -3.59 5.79 8.93
CA ALA A 80 -4.74 5.59 8.07
C ALA A 80 -5.24 4.14 8.16
N ARG A 81 -6.35 3.86 7.49
CA ARG A 81 -6.74 2.48 7.15
C ARG A 81 -6.11 2.12 5.81
N PHE A 82 -5.73 0.87 5.67
CA PHE A 82 -5.15 0.33 4.46
C PHE A 82 -5.90 -0.93 4.05
N ARG A 83 -6.13 -1.06 2.74
CA ARG A 83 -6.48 -2.33 2.13
C ARG A 83 -5.22 -2.86 1.46
N GLY A 84 -4.75 -4.01 1.93
CA GLY A 84 -3.63 -4.73 1.35
C GLY A 84 -4.12 -5.88 0.51
N ASN A 85 -3.49 -6.11 -0.63
CA ASN A 85 -3.53 -7.36 -1.34
C ASN A 85 -2.11 -7.92 -1.37
N VAL A 86 -1.91 -9.10 -0.82
CA VAL A 86 -0.64 -9.83 -0.85
C VAL A 86 -0.83 -11.03 -1.74
N TYR A 87 0.08 -11.24 -2.68
CA TYR A 87 -0.02 -12.30 -3.68
C TYR A 87 1.35 -12.84 -4.05
N ILE A 88 1.39 -14.04 -4.64
CA ILE A 88 2.62 -14.65 -5.12
C ILE A 88 2.75 -14.39 -6.63
N GLN A 89 3.83 -13.72 -7.02
CA GLN A 89 4.14 -13.41 -8.41
C GLN A 89 5.51 -14.00 -8.77
N ARG A 90 5.56 -14.84 -9.81
CA ARG A 90 6.80 -15.50 -10.27
C ARG A 90 7.55 -16.25 -9.15
N GLY A 91 6.81 -16.88 -8.24
CA GLY A 91 7.37 -17.63 -7.11
C GLY A 91 7.88 -16.76 -5.95
N ALA A 92 7.68 -15.44 -5.98
CA ALA A 92 8.04 -14.53 -4.90
C ALA A 92 6.81 -13.80 -4.36
N VAL A 93 6.84 -13.44 -3.08
CA VAL A 93 5.76 -12.67 -2.45
C VAL A 93 5.81 -11.22 -2.94
N ALA A 94 4.65 -10.67 -3.27
CA ALA A 94 4.43 -9.29 -3.62
C ALA A 94 3.21 -8.74 -2.86
N GLY A 95 3.11 -7.42 -2.77
CA GLY A 95 2.01 -6.77 -2.08
C GLY A 95 1.68 -5.40 -2.66
N ALA A 96 0.39 -5.09 -2.72
CA ALA A 96 -0.13 -3.78 -3.07
C ALA A 96 -1.00 -3.26 -1.91
N PHE A 97 -0.69 -2.07 -1.41
CA PHE A 97 -1.38 -1.46 -0.29
C PHE A 97 -2.01 -0.14 -0.74
N ARG A 98 -3.33 -0.04 -0.62
CA ARG A 98 -4.07 1.19 -0.91
C ARG A 98 -4.46 1.88 0.39
N ARG A 99 -4.21 3.19 0.45
CA ARG A 99 -4.67 4.02 1.57
C ARG A 99 -6.16 4.29 1.43
N ILE A 100 -6.91 4.06 2.51
CA ILE A 100 -8.33 4.39 2.63
C ILE A 100 -8.42 5.64 3.52
N PRO A 101 -8.80 6.81 2.97
CA PRO A 101 -9.01 8.00 3.79
C PRO A 101 -10.24 7.82 4.69
N TYR A 102 -10.20 8.40 5.90
CA TYR A 102 -11.35 8.41 6.81
C TYR A 102 -12.47 9.31 6.32
N ILE A 103 -12.15 10.33 5.52
CA ILE A 103 -13.13 11.24 4.97
C ILE A 103 -13.73 10.60 3.71
N CYS A 104 -14.99 10.17 3.82
CA CYS A 104 -15.79 9.91 2.64
C CYS A 104 -16.04 11.27 1.98
N LEU A 105 -15.36 11.54 0.86
CA LEU A 105 -15.70 12.71 0.05
C LEU A 105 -17.08 12.46 -0.55
N PHE A 106 -18.12 12.83 0.18
CA PHE A 106 -19.42 13.09 -0.41
C PHE A 106 -19.22 14.17 -1.47
N VAL A 107 -19.87 14.00 -2.62
CA VAL A 107 -19.75 14.82 -3.82
C VAL A 107 -19.83 16.32 -3.49
N GLN A 108 -18.68 16.96 -3.28
CA GLN A 108 -18.56 18.41 -3.11
C GLN A 108 -17.62 19.04 -4.16
N LYS A 109 -17.29 18.30 -5.22
CA LYS A 109 -16.45 18.78 -6.32
C LYS A 109 -17.27 19.26 -7.52
N SER A 110 -18.46 19.82 -7.29
CA SER A 110 -19.36 20.31 -8.36
C SER A 110 -19.86 21.76 -8.20
N LEU A 111 -19.53 22.49 -7.13
CA LEU A 111 -20.13 23.82 -6.88
C LEU A 111 -19.15 25.01 -6.81
N TYR A 112 -17.90 24.84 -7.25
CA TYR A 112 -16.93 25.96 -7.32
C TYR A 112 -16.41 26.25 -8.74
N PHE A 113 -17.13 25.81 -9.78
CA PHE A 113 -16.74 26.04 -11.18
C PHE A 113 -17.78 26.77 -12.05
N LEU A 114 -18.95 27.12 -11.50
CA LEU A 114 -19.88 28.04 -12.16
C LEU A 114 -19.74 29.42 -11.51
N GLY A 115 -18.86 30.22 -12.11
CA GLY A 115 -18.62 31.60 -11.74
C GLY A 115 -19.90 32.43 -11.80
N LEU A 116 -20.49 32.66 -10.64
CA LEU A 116 -21.38 33.78 -10.38
C LEU A 116 -20.78 34.55 -9.19
N GLY A 117 -19.78 35.37 -9.52
CA GLY A 117 -19.28 36.44 -8.67
C GLY A 117 -19.31 37.72 -9.50
N THR A 118 -20.35 38.53 -9.25
CA THR A 118 -20.56 39.95 -9.60
C THR A 118 -20.32 40.40 -11.03
#